data_AF-A0A838JPV0-F1
#
_entry.id   AF-A0A838JPV0-F1
#
_cell.length_a   1.000
_cell.length_b   1.000
_cell.length_c   1.000
_cell.angle_alpha   90.00
_cell.angle_beta   90.00
_cell.angle_gamma   90.00
#
_symmetry.space_group_name_H-M   'P 1'
#
loop_
_entity.id
_entity.type
_entity.pdbx_description
1 polymer ?
#
loop_
_entity_poly.entity_id
_entity_poly.type
_entity_poly.pdbx_seq_one_letter_code
_entity_poly.pdbx_strand_id
1 'polypeptide(L)' 'MDKHTISPAGDPFHAAPRHDDQDRPHACYEGVVYIGHLVESEADGEEVEVYEAVPCRKCLPEVEAR' A
#
# COMPACT_ATOMS: atom_id res chain seq x y z
N MET A 1 29.41 19.05 -22.00
CA MET A 1 28.79 18.76 -20.69
C MET A 1 27.91 17.56 -20.88
N ASP A 2 28.50 16.38 -20.70
CA ASP A 2 27.82 15.10 -20.92
C ASP A 2 26.91 14.82 -19.73
N LYS A 3 25.60 14.91 -19.98
CA LYS A 3 24.55 14.65 -18.98
C LYS A 3 24.56 13.16 -18.66
N HIS A 4 25.13 12.79 -17.51
CA HIS A 4 25.06 11.44 -16.99
C HIS A 4 23.72 11.29 -16.25
N THR A 5 22.84 10.43 -16.75
CA THR A 5 21.58 10.08 -16.06
C THR A 5 21.78 8.76 -15.34
N ILE A 6 21.46 8.73 -14.04
CA ILE A 6 21.39 7.49 -13.27
C ILE A 6 20.15 6.73 -13.73
N SER A 7 20.29 5.45 -14.03
CA SER A 7 19.16 4.61 -14.41
C SER A 7 18.14 4.53 -13.26
N PRO A 8 16.83 4.68 -13.51
CA PRO A 8 15.80 4.63 -12.46
C PRO A 8 15.79 3.34 -11.64
N ALA A 9 16.35 2.26 -12.19
CA ALA A 9 16.47 0.97 -11.51
C ALA A 9 17.43 0.98 -10.31
N GLY A 10 18.22 2.04 -10.12
CA GLY A 10 19.15 2.19 -8.99
C GLY A 10 19.02 3.52 -8.24
N ASP A 11 17.97 4.31 -8.50
CA ASP A 11 17.73 5.57 -7.79
C ASP A 11 16.89 5.31 -6.52
N PRO A 12 17.37 5.62 -5.30
CA PRO A 12 16.60 5.42 -4.08
C PRO A 12 15.31 6.28 -3.99
N PHE A 13 15.19 7.33 -4.81
CA PHE A 13 13.99 8.16 -4.92
C PHE A 13 12.99 7.63 -5.97
N HIS A 14 13.40 6.70 -6.85
CA HIS A 14 12.51 6.04 -7.79
C HIS A 14 12.34 4.56 -7.44
N ALA A 15 11.11 4.15 -7.15
CA ALA A 15 10.80 2.74 -6.98
C ALA A 15 11.26 1.95 -8.21
N ALA A 16 11.95 0.83 -7.97
CA ALA A 16 12.46 -0.03 -9.04
C ALA A 16 11.36 -0.36 -10.08
N PRO A 17 11.70 -0.43 -11.39
CA PRO A 17 10.73 -0.74 -12.43
C PRO A 17 9.96 -2.01 -12.09
N ARG A 18 8.65 -1.97 -12.28
CA ARG A 18 7.74 -3.06 -11.93
C ARG A 18 8.00 -4.25 -12.85
N HIS A 19 8.75 -5.24 -12.37
CA HIS A 19 8.68 -6.59 -12.93
C HIS A 19 7.30 -7.15 -12.60
N ASP A 20 6.56 -7.55 -13.64
CA ASP A 20 5.24 -8.19 -13.66
C ASP A 20 4.40 -8.06 -12.37
N ASP A 21 3.36 -7.22 -12.44
CA ASP A 21 2.42 -6.95 -11.34
C ASP A 21 1.61 -8.19 -10.88
N GLN A 22 1.82 -9.38 -11.46
CA GLN A 22 1.04 -10.60 -11.17
C GLN A 22 1.65 -11.49 -10.06
N ASP A 23 2.96 -11.49 -9.84
CA ASP A 23 3.62 -12.43 -8.90
C ASP A 23 4.05 -11.82 -7.56
N ARG A 24 3.72 -10.55 -7.29
CA ARG A 24 4.07 -9.93 -6.00
C ARG A 24 3.09 -10.33 -4.91
N PRO A 25 3.55 -10.93 -3.79
CA PRO A 25 2.70 -11.17 -2.62
C PRO A 25 2.13 -9.84 -2.14
N HIS A 26 0.81 -9.73 -2.12
CA HIS A 26 0.13 -8.57 -1.56
C HIS A 26 -0.01 -8.75 -0.04
N ALA A 27 0.14 -7.66 0.70
CA ALA A 27 0.18 -7.67 2.16
C ALA A 27 -1.18 -7.92 2.85
N CYS A 28 -2.23 -8.26 2.09
CA CYS A 28 -3.55 -8.48 2.67
C CYS A 28 -3.63 -9.82 3.40
N TYR A 29 -4.35 -9.82 4.52
CA TYR A 29 -4.78 -11.00 5.24
C TYR A 29 -6.25 -11.24 4.90
N GLU A 30 -6.59 -12.42 4.37
CA GLU A 30 -7.97 -12.79 3.99
C GLU A 30 -8.67 -11.75 3.08
N GLY A 31 -7.93 -11.12 2.17
CA GLY A 31 -8.48 -10.17 1.20
C GLY A 31 -8.63 -8.73 1.71
N VAL A 32 -8.22 -8.43 2.95
CA VAL A 32 -8.18 -7.06 3.50
C VAL A 32 -6.80 -6.66 3.99
N VAL A 33 -6.50 -5.36 3.97
CA VAL A 33 -5.32 -4.76 4.59
C VAL A 33 -5.79 -3.96 5.80
N TYR A 34 -5.11 -4.11 6.94
CA TYR A 34 -5.40 -3.31 8.12
C TYR A 34 -4.51 -2.07 8.14
N ILE A 35 -5.11 -0.88 8.20
CA ILE A 35 -4.41 0.41 8.25
C ILE A 35 -4.63 1.01 9.64
N GLY A 36 -3.55 1.07 10.43
CA GLY A 36 -3.50 1.81 11.68
C GLY A 36 -3.31 3.31 11.44
N HIS A 37 -4.13 4.15 12.06
CA HIS A 37 -3.94 5.60 12.07
C HIS A 37 -4.43 6.21 13.38
N LEU A 38 -3.90 7.37 13.75
CA LEU A 38 -4.31 8.10 14.95
C LEU A 38 -5.48 9.02 14.60
N VAL A 39 -6.50 9.03 15.47
CA VAL A 39 -7.61 9.98 15.43
C VAL A 39 -7.76 10.65 16.77
N GLU A 40 -8.22 11.89 16.79
CA GLU A 40 -8.55 12.59 18.03
C GLU A 40 -9.92 12.09 18.55
N SER A 41 -9.96 11.67 19.80
CA SER A 41 -11.18 11.21 20.47
C SER A 41 -12.08 12.40 20.83
N GLU A 42 -13.36 12.34 20.43
CA GLU A 42 -14.33 13.40 20.76
C GLU A 42 -14.68 13.45 22.27
N ALA A 43 -14.37 12.41 23.03
CA ALA A 43 -14.72 12.32 24.45
C ALA A 43 -13.76 13.11 25.35
N ASP A 44 -12.48 13.13 25.01
CA ASP A 44 -11.39 13.64 25.85
C ASP A 44 -10.30 14.41 25.09
N GLY A 45 -10.33 14.41 23.76
CA GLY A 45 -9.33 15.08 22.91
C GLY A 45 -8.00 14.35 22.83
N GLU A 46 -7.92 13.08 23.27
CA GLU A 46 -6.69 12.30 23.19
C GLU A 46 -6.55 11.60 21.82
N GLU A 47 -5.32 11.41 21.35
CA GLU A 47 -5.04 10.63 20.14
C GLU A 47 -5.18 9.13 20.41
N VAL A 48 -6.06 8.47 19.66
CA VAL A 48 -6.33 7.03 19.76
C VAL A 48 -5.96 6.35 18.46
N GLU A 49 -5.30 5.20 18.56
CA GLU A 49 -4.99 4.36 17.39
C GLU A 49 -6.22 3.56 16.95
N VAL A 50 -6.57 3.72 15.68
CA VAL A 50 -7.70 3.05 15.02
C VAL A 50 -7.19 2.21 13.87
N TYR A 51 -7.77 1.02 13.71
CA TYR A 51 -7.45 0.09 12.63
C TYR A 51 -8.62 -0.04 11.67
N GLU A 52 -8.40 0.29 10.40
CA GLU A 52 -9.39 0.12 9.33
C GLU A 52 -9.05 -1.07 8.45
N ALA A 53 -10.04 -1.94 8.21
CA ALA A 53 -9.92 -3.03 7.25
C ALA A 53 -10.31 -2.53 5.84
N VAL A 54 -9.33 -2.35 4.96
CA VAL A 54 -9.55 -1.90 3.59
C VAL A 54 -9.46 -3.08 2.60
N PRO A 55 -10.38 -3.19 1.63
CA PRO A 55 -10.34 -4.27 0.63
C PRO A 55 -9.06 -4.27 -0.21
N CYS A 56 -8.48 -5.44 -0.42
CA CYS A 56 -7.34 -5.61 -1.33
C CYS A 56 -7.80 -5.55 -2.78
N ARG A 57 -7.36 -4.52 -3.52
CA ARG A 57 -7.69 -4.37 -4.96
C ARG A 57 -7.26 -5.56 -5.82
N LYS A 58 -6.22 -6.29 -5.40
CA LYS A 58 -5.76 -7.49 -6.12
C LYS A 58 -6.63 -8.72 -5.86
N CYS A 59 -7.28 -8.82 -4.70
CA CYS A 59 -8.19 -9.92 -4.36
C CYS A 59 -9.63 -9.65 -4.82
N LEU A 60 -10.05 -8.38 -4.86
CA LEU A 60 -11.39 -7.97 -5.29
C LEU A 60 -11.88 -8.54 -6.64
N PRO A 61 -11.07 -8.74 -7.70
CA PRO A 61 -11.55 -9.40 -8.92
C PRO A 61 -12.03 -10.86 -8.73
N GLU A 62 -11.84 -11.48 -7.56
CA GLU A 62 -12.38 -12.83 -7.25
C GLU A 62 -13.72 -12.81 -6.49
N VAL A 63 -14.17 -11.66 -5.95
CA VAL A 63 -15.30 -11.60 -5.00
C VAL A 63 -16.61 -11.11 -5.65
N GLU A 64 -16.54 -10.34 -6.74
CA GLU A 64 -17.73 -9.83 -7.45
C GLU A 64 -18.29 -10.78 -8.54
N ALA A 65 -17.73 -11.98 -8.69
CA ALA A 65 -18.11 -12.96 -9.71
C ALA A 65 -19.00 -14.10 -9.19
N ARG A 66 -19.68 -13.92 -8.05
CA ARG A 66 -20.62 -14.90 -7.46
C ARG A 66 -22.02 -14.36 -7.28
#